data_AF-A0A497XZ96-F1
#
_entry.id   AF-A0A497XZ96-F1
#
_cell.length_a   1.000
_cell.length_b   1.000
_cell.length_c   1.000
_cell.angle_alpha   90.00
_cell.angle_beta   90.00
_cell.angle_gamma   90.00
#
_symmetry.space_group_name_H-M   'P 1'
#
loop_
_entity.id
_entity.type
_entity.pdbx_description
1 polymer ?
#
loop_
_entity_poly.entity_id
_entity_poly.type
_entity_poly.pdbx_seq_one_letter_code
_entity_poly.pdbx_strand_id
1 'polypeptide(L)'
;MMTKPITITGKPLSQFYKLPFEKGSRVLRLAVLDQIAIDPIVIGLHSTFNVGKKPDLPVIQSLSFDQGLLIVHVKLGGEEARGYIAVEYDHLLVSCSVDTDETYLGRYAYLTLRAMMRSGYCDFQEYYWPTCFALGNKRSKYVDVVKKPGGFTITLKKRFNGLFRPGDDFPDVTERAVVPRERLLDKHGMARLAPVSIGYCFANTDLLNFHTNHYPFLIPYVFAATAYLKTVKSFKRFVFNANDVDGISLSPQQEELNGICFAMKELAAIRFSANGNLPEVAAKTNAVNDANQLALFKLWNKALPLLMQQRFTHYFYSYGLRNVTGKPVMRDMKLVDFTMDVPVLSFVLKDEGDYYELQLKLKVKGKSLHFNTDKPGLFLVCDRGRPYLWYLLEAEMDYKLVWFFSKVNFRVQVPKGYYKDFFEGYVEGVERWYEVKRG
;
A
#
# COMPACT_ATOMS: atom_id res chain seq x y z
N MET A 1 -39.36 10.14 1.84
CA MET A 1 -38.92 10.98 0.70
C MET A 1 -38.31 10.07 -0.35
N MET A 2 -38.97 9.89 -1.49
CA MET A 2 -38.41 9.10 -2.60
C MET A 2 -37.24 9.87 -3.22
N THR A 3 -36.03 9.33 -3.12
CA THR A 3 -34.85 9.83 -3.81
C THR A 3 -35.13 9.84 -5.31
N LYS A 4 -35.03 11.01 -5.97
CA LYS A 4 -35.14 11.10 -7.43
C LYS A 4 -34.16 10.10 -8.07
N PRO A 5 -34.60 9.27 -9.03
CA PRO A 5 -33.73 8.31 -9.68
C PRO A 5 -32.53 9.03 -10.29
N ILE A 6 -31.33 8.49 -10.10
CA ILE A 6 -30.12 9.05 -10.66
C ILE A 6 -30.20 8.90 -12.17
N THR A 7 -30.38 10.02 -12.89
CA THR A 7 -30.39 10.07 -14.34
C THR A 7 -29.03 10.51 -14.86
N ILE A 8 -28.42 9.69 -15.71
CA ILE A 8 -27.20 9.98 -16.43
C ILE A 8 -27.58 10.21 -17.89
N THR A 9 -27.26 11.39 -18.42
CA THR A 9 -27.60 11.76 -19.82
C THR A 9 -29.09 11.61 -20.15
N GLY A 10 -29.97 11.79 -19.16
CA GLY A 10 -31.42 11.64 -19.31
C GLY A 10 -31.96 10.22 -19.14
N LYS A 11 -31.10 9.19 -19.02
CA LYS A 11 -31.48 7.81 -18.72
C LYS A 11 -31.26 7.50 -17.23
N PRO A 12 -32.23 6.93 -16.50
CA PRO A 12 -31.98 6.42 -15.15
C PRO A 12 -30.91 5.31 -15.17
N LEU A 13 -30.08 5.23 -14.12
CA LEU A 13 -29.08 4.15 -13.95
C LEU A 13 -29.69 2.74 -14.09
N SER A 14 -30.97 2.58 -13.76
CA SER A 14 -31.70 1.32 -13.92
C SER A 14 -31.85 0.86 -15.37
N GLN A 15 -31.64 1.74 -16.35
CA GLN A 15 -31.68 1.46 -17.79
C GLN A 15 -30.29 1.18 -18.39
N PHE A 16 -29.27 1.01 -17.56
CA PHE A 16 -27.93 0.64 -18.01
C PHE A 16 -27.81 -0.89 -18.03
N TYR A 17 -27.16 -1.42 -19.07
CA TYR A 17 -26.84 -2.83 -19.18
C TYR A 17 -25.84 -3.24 -18.10
N LYS A 18 -26.07 -4.37 -17.44
CA LYS A 18 -25.23 -4.87 -16.33
C LYS A 18 -24.26 -5.93 -16.81
N LEU A 19 -22.97 -5.69 -16.64
CA LEU A 19 -21.91 -6.68 -16.89
C LEU A 19 -21.21 -7.07 -15.58
N PRO A 20 -21.16 -8.36 -15.21
CA PRO A 20 -20.49 -8.79 -14.00
C PRO A 20 -18.97 -8.69 -14.13
N PHE A 21 -18.30 -8.40 -13.02
CA PHE A 21 -16.85 -8.55 -12.92
C PHE A 21 -16.42 -9.97 -12.56
N GLU A 22 -15.13 -10.27 -12.70
CA GLU A 22 -14.57 -11.44 -12.01
C GLU A 22 -14.77 -11.27 -10.50
N LYS A 23 -15.21 -12.35 -9.84
CA LYS A 23 -15.53 -12.37 -8.40
C LYS A 23 -14.38 -11.76 -7.59
N GLY A 24 -14.68 -10.70 -6.84
CA GLY A 24 -13.73 -10.02 -5.96
C GLY A 24 -12.75 -9.06 -6.65
N SER A 25 -13.03 -8.66 -7.90
CA SER A 25 -12.21 -7.67 -8.63
C SER A 25 -13.09 -6.67 -9.39
N ARG A 26 -12.47 -5.66 -10.04
CA ARG A 26 -13.09 -4.85 -11.10
C ARG A 26 -12.52 -5.14 -12.48
N VAL A 27 -12.09 -6.38 -12.68
CA VAL A 27 -11.60 -6.84 -13.98
C VAL A 27 -12.77 -7.41 -14.77
N LEU A 28 -12.95 -6.89 -15.98
CA LEU A 28 -13.77 -7.52 -17.00
C LEU A 28 -12.85 -8.28 -17.96
N ARG A 29 -13.10 -9.58 -18.16
CA ARG A 29 -12.40 -10.37 -19.18
C ARG A 29 -13.18 -10.40 -20.48
N LEU A 30 -12.45 -10.46 -21.59
CA LEU A 30 -13.03 -10.60 -22.92
C LEU A 30 -13.90 -11.86 -23.03
N ALA A 31 -13.51 -12.97 -22.38
CA ALA A 31 -14.29 -14.20 -22.37
C ALA A 31 -15.68 -14.01 -21.74
N VAL A 32 -15.80 -13.20 -20.67
CA VAL A 32 -17.09 -12.88 -20.04
C VAL A 32 -17.93 -12.01 -20.95
N LEU A 33 -17.32 -10.98 -21.56
CA LEU A 33 -18.01 -10.12 -22.53
C LEU A 33 -18.53 -10.92 -23.73
N ASP A 34 -17.70 -11.82 -24.28
CA ASP A 34 -18.05 -12.63 -25.44
C ASP A 34 -19.11 -13.70 -25.09
N GLN A 35 -19.03 -14.33 -23.91
CA GLN A 35 -20.06 -15.31 -23.47
C GLN A 35 -21.44 -14.68 -23.34
N ILE A 36 -21.51 -13.48 -22.76
CA ILE A 36 -22.78 -12.74 -22.59
C ILE A 36 -23.34 -12.31 -23.95
N ALA A 37 -22.48 -12.08 -24.94
CA ALA A 37 -22.90 -11.80 -26.32
C ALA A 37 -23.38 -13.06 -27.08
N ILE A 38 -23.22 -14.28 -26.54
CA ILE A 38 -23.47 -15.58 -27.23
C ILE A 38 -24.67 -16.36 -26.63
N ASP A 39 -25.36 -15.87 -25.59
CA ASP A 39 -26.39 -16.62 -24.85
C ASP A 39 -27.65 -16.99 -25.72
N PRO A 40 -28.08 -18.28 -25.79
CA PRO A 40 -29.03 -18.77 -26.79
C PRO A 40 -30.47 -18.26 -26.74
N ILE A 41 -30.95 -17.79 -25.57
CA ILE A 41 -32.32 -17.29 -25.41
C ILE A 41 -32.51 -15.95 -26.12
N VAL A 42 -31.40 -15.28 -26.48
CA VAL A 42 -31.37 -14.00 -27.17
C VAL A 42 -30.81 -14.11 -28.61
N ILE A 43 -30.78 -15.34 -29.15
CA ILE A 43 -30.41 -15.61 -30.57
C ILE A 43 -31.44 -15.03 -31.57
N GLY A 44 -32.64 -14.67 -31.11
CA GLY A 44 -33.64 -14.05 -31.99
C GLY A 44 -33.32 -12.60 -32.40
N LEU A 45 -32.46 -11.88 -31.67
CA LEU A 45 -32.29 -10.43 -31.82
C LEU A 45 -30.84 -9.93 -31.69
N HIS A 46 -29.86 -10.76 -31.32
CA HIS A 46 -28.46 -10.33 -31.21
C HIS A 46 -27.71 -10.46 -32.54
N SER A 47 -27.49 -9.30 -33.16
CA SER A 47 -26.34 -8.95 -34.01
C SER A 47 -25.91 -9.98 -35.07
N THR A 48 -26.08 -9.59 -36.32
CA THR A 48 -25.45 -10.13 -37.52
C THR A 48 -23.91 -10.04 -37.50
N PHE A 49 -23.23 -10.55 -36.49
CA PHE A 49 -21.79 -10.79 -36.56
C PHE A 49 -21.60 -12.08 -37.32
N ASN A 50 -21.52 -11.96 -38.65
CA ASN A 50 -21.20 -13.05 -39.55
C ASN A 50 -20.00 -13.84 -39.01
N VAL A 51 -20.26 -15.09 -38.67
CA VAL A 51 -19.27 -16.10 -38.33
C VAL A 51 -18.16 -16.05 -39.40
N GLY A 52 -16.95 -15.62 -39.03
CA GLY A 52 -15.76 -15.68 -39.88
C GLY A 52 -15.00 -14.39 -40.16
N LYS A 53 -15.57 -13.18 -39.95
CA LYS A 53 -14.81 -11.91 -40.06
C LYS A 53 -14.64 -11.25 -38.70
N LYS A 54 -13.39 -10.96 -38.31
CA LYS A 54 -13.13 -10.13 -37.13
C LYS A 54 -13.81 -8.76 -37.35
N PRO A 55 -14.71 -8.32 -36.46
CA PRO A 55 -15.35 -7.02 -36.62
C PRO A 55 -14.29 -5.92 -36.52
N ASP A 56 -14.40 -4.90 -37.37
CA ASP A 56 -13.56 -3.71 -37.27
C ASP A 56 -13.74 -3.09 -35.88
N LEU A 57 -12.64 -2.92 -35.16
CA LEU A 57 -12.67 -2.30 -33.85
C LEU A 57 -12.84 -0.78 -34.02
N PRO A 58 -13.71 -0.14 -33.22
CA PRO A 58 -13.86 1.30 -33.25
C PRO A 58 -12.56 1.99 -32.89
N VAL A 59 -12.32 3.15 -33.50
CA VAL A 59 -11.23 4.04 -33.10
C VAL A 59 -11.72 4.83 -31.89
N ILE A 60 -11.10 4.61 -30.73
CA ILE A 60 -11.31 5.43 -29.54
C ILE A 60 -10.67 6.80 -29.82
N GLN A 61 -11.51 7.82 -29.99
CA GLN A 61 -11.06 9.18 -30.28
C GLN A 61 -10.64 9.91 -29.01
N SER A 62 -11.38 9.73 -27.92
CA SER A 62 -11.07 10.37 -26.65
C SER A 62 -11.71 9.64 -25.46
N LEU A 63 -11.11 9.84 -24.28
CA LEU A 63 -11.60 9.39 -22.99
C LEU A 63 -11.81 10.60 -22.10
N SER A 64 -12.92 10.64 -21.38
CA SER A 64 -13.19 11.67 -20.37
C SER A 64 -13.90 11.08 -19.17
N PHE A 65 -13.82 11.79 -18.04
CA PHE A 65 -14.51 11.40 -16.82
C PHE A 65 -15.33 12.56 -16.30
N ASP A 66 -16.64 12.35 -16.18
CA ASP A 66 -17.56 13.36 -15.67
C ASP A 66 -18.62 12.70 -14.80
N GLN A 67 -18.94 13.32 -13.66
CA GLN A 67 -19.98 12.85 -12.73
C GLN A 67 -19.90 11.36 -12.34
N GLY A 68 -18.68 10.81 -12.23
CA GLY A 68 -18.48 9.39 -11.87
C GLY A 68 -18.58 8.42 -13.06
N LEU A 69 -18.63 8.94 -14.28
CA LEU A 69 -18.74 8.16 -15.49
C LEU A 69 -17.51 8.27 -16.35
N LEU A 70 -17.02 7.12 -16.78
CA LEU A 70 -16.11 7.03 -17.89
C LEU A 70 -16.91 7.19 -19.19
N ILE A 71 -16.61 8.25 -19.93
CA ILE A 71 -17.20 8.54 -21.24
C ILE A 71 -16.16 8.24 -22.30
N VAL A 72 -16.49 7.30 -23.18
CA VAL A 72 -15.64 6.86 -24.29
C VAL A 72 -16.24 7.36 -25.60
N HIS A 73 -15.49 8.20 -26.31
CA HIS A 73 -15.90 8.65 -27.65
C HIS A 73 -15.29 7.72 -28.70
N VAL A 74 -16.16 7.09 -29.49
CA VAL A 74 -15.75 6.12 -30.50
C VAL A 74 -16.24 6.52 -31.89
N LYS A 75 -15.44 6.20 -32.90
CA LYS A 75 -15.81 6.31 -34.31
C LYS A 75 -15.73 4.95 -35.00
N LEU A 76 -16.81 4.55 -35.66
CA LEU A 76 -16.90 3.31 -36.43
C LEU A 76 -17.54 3.62 -37.79
N GLY A 77 -16.85 3.32 -38.90
CA GLY A 77 -17.42 3.49 -40.24
C GLY A 77 -17.85 4.91 -40.61
N GLY A 78 -17.39 5.95 -39.90
CA GLY A 78 -17.81 7.34 -40.10
C GLY A 78 -18.81 7.85 -39.07
N GLU A 79 -19.52 6.96 -38.38
CA GLU A 79 -20.47 7.28 -37.32
C GLU A 79 -19.76 7.47 -35.98
N GLU A 80 -20.24 8.43 -35.19
CA GLU A 80 -19.73 8.72 -33.85
C GLU A 80 -20.74 8.27 -32.79
N ALA A 81 -20.24 7.59 -31.75
CA ALA A 81 -21.04 7.15 -30.62
C ALA A 81 -20.33 7.44 -29.30
N ARG A 82 -21.12 7.55 -28.23
CA ARG A 82 -20.66 7.73 -26.86
C ARG A 82 -21.02 6.51 -26.04
N GLY A 83 -20.00 5.83 -25.51
CA GLY A 83 -20.17 4.84 -24.44
C GLY A 83 -20.12 5.54 -23.08
N TYR A 84 -21.07 5.21 -22.22
CA TYR A 84 -21.16 5.68 -20.83
C TYR A 84 -20.97 4.48 -19.91
N ILE A 85 -19.91 4.50 -19.11
CA ILE A 85 -19.55 3.40 -18.23
C ILE A 85 -19.53 3.92 -16.79
N ALA A 86 -20.40 3.38 -15.96
CA ALA A 86 -20.36 3.54 -14.51
C ALA A 86 -19.75 2.27 -13.89
N VAL A 87 -18.78 2.44 -13.00
CA VAL A 87 -18.12 1.33 -12.32
C VAL A 87 -18.73 1.19 -10.94
N GLU A 88 -19.43 0.08 -10.72
CA GLU A 88 -20.01 -0.27 -9.42
C GLU A 88 -19.11 -1.27 -8.68
N TYR A 89 -19.51 -1.65 -7.47
CA TYR A 89 -18.71 -2.51 -6.60
C TYR A 89 -18.37 -3.86 -7.24
N ASP A 90 -19.36 -4.51 -7.85
CA ASP A 90 -19.34 -5.89 -8.34
C ASP A 90 -19.72 -6.03 -9.83
N HIS A 91 -20.11 -4.93 -10.49
CA HIS A 91 -20.49 -4.93 -11.90
C HIS A 91 -20.17 -3.60 -12.59
N LEU A 92 -20.20 -3.62 -13.92
CA LEU A 92 -20.26 -2.43 -14.76
C LEU A 92 -21.70 -2.14 -15.17
N LEU A 93 -22.03 -0.86 -15.16
CA LEU A 93 -23.22 -0.32 -15.80
C LEU A 93 -22.81 0.36 -17.09
N VAL A 94 -23.35 -0.12 -18.21
CA VAL A 94 -22.98 0.32 -19.55
C VAL A 94 -24.20 0.86 -20.27
N SER A 95 -24.05 2.03 -20.86
CA SER A 95 -25.03 2.58 -21.80
C SER A 95 -24.32 3.16 -23.02
N CYS A 96 -25.09 3.37 -24.09
CA CYS A 96 -24.62 3.99 -25.31
C CYS A 96 -25.63 5.04 -25.79
N SER A 97 -25.14 6.03 -26.52
CA SER A 97 -25.98 7.05 -27.17
C SER A 97 -26.87 6.49 -28.29
N VAL A 98 -26.62 5.27 -28.77
CA VAL A 98 -27.31 4.70 -29.94
C VAL A 98 -28.28 3.59 -29.53
N ASP A 99 -27.78 2.43 -29.11
CA ASP A 99 -28.56 1.17 -29.07
C ASP A 99 -28.28 0.31 -27.83
N THR A 100 -28.29 0.87 -26.62
CA THR A 100 -28.09 0.09 -25.39
C THR A 100 -29.11 0.44 -24.31
N ASP A 101 -29.68 -0.59 -23.71
CA ASP A 101 -30.65 -0.55 -22.60
C ASP A 101 -30.33 -1.63 -21.55
N GLU A 102 -31.16 -1.75 -20.52
CA GLU A 102 -30.98 -2.70 -19.41
C GLU A 102 -31.01 -4.17 -19.82
N THR A 103 -31.61 -4.51 -20.96
CA THR A 103 -31.77 -5.88 -21.47
C THR A 103 -30.83 -6.20 -22.63
N TYR A 104 -30.30 -5.19 -23.31
CA TYR A 104 -29.58 -5.34 -24.56
C TYR A 104 -28.29 -4.51 -24.59
N LEU A 105 -27.16 -5.21 -24.80
CA LEU A 105 -25.85 -4.57 -25.03
C LEU A 105 -25.66 -4.29 -26.53
N GLY A 106 -25.74 -3.00 -26.88
CA GLY A 106 -25.61 -2.53 -28.25
C GLY A 106 -24.26 -2.81 -28.91
N ARG A 107 -24.26 -2.79 -30.25
CA ARG A 107 -23.05 -3.04 -31.06
C ARG A 107 -21.93 -2.08 -30.69
N TYR A 108 -22.26 -0.81 -30.51
CA TYR A 108 -21.28 0.23 -30.17
C TYR A 108 -20.71 0.04 -28.77
N ALA A 109 -21.55 -0.30 -27.78
CA ALA A 109 -21.11 -0.57 -26.41
C ALA A 109 -20.19 -1.80 -26.35
N TYR A 110 -20.61 -2.92 -26.95
CA TYR A 110 -19.81 -4.15 -27.01
C TYR A 110 -18.44 -3.93 -27.67
N LEU A 111 -18.42 -3.31 -28.87
CA LEU A 111 -17.17 -3.07 -29.59
C LEU A 111 -16.26 -2.07 -28.88
N THR A 112 -16.82 -1.10 -28.15
CA THR A 112 -16.06 -0.17 -27.31
C THR A 112 -15.35 -0.91 -26.18
N LEU A 113 -16.07 -1.74 -25.42
CA LEU A 113 -15.49 -2.54 -24.33
C LEU A 113 -14.43 -3.51 -24.86
N ARG A 114 -14.72 -4.18 -25.99
CA ARG A 114 -13.75 -5.06 -26.65
C ARG A 114 -12.48 -4.31 -27.09
N ALA A 115 -12.61 -3.09 -27.60
CA ALA A 115 -11.48 -2.25 -27.98
C ALA A 115 -10.65 -1.79 -26.78
N MET A 116 -11.25 -1.66 -25.59
CA MET A 116 -10.53 -1.40 -24.33
C MET A 116 -9.78 -2.65 -23.82
N MET A 117 -10.26 -3.86 -24.14
CA MET A 117 -9.69 -5.14 -23.69
C MET A 117 -8.71 -5.77 -24.70
N ARG A 118 -7.80 -4.99 -25.29
CA ARG A 118 -6.83 -5.52 -26.30
C ARG A 118 -5.93 -6.64 -25.76
N SER A 119 -5.64 -6.62 -24.45
CA SER A 119 -4.88 -7.64 -23.73
C SER A 119 -5.73 -8.81 -23.24
N GLY A 120 -7.01 -8.89 -23.64
CA GLY A 120 -7.96 -9.91 -23.20
C GLY A 120 -8.69 -9.59 -21.89
N TYR A 121 -8.36 -8.48 -21.24
CA TYR A 121 -9.07 -7.96 -20.06
C TYR A 121 -8.89 -6.45 -19.93
N CYS A 122 -9.71 -5.82 -19.10
CA CYS A 122 -9.56 -4.42 -18.69
C CYS A 122 -9.85 -4.32 -17.19
N ASP A 123 -8.97 -3.64 -16.45
CA ASP A 123 -9.15 -3.34 -15.03
C ASP A 123 -9.77 -1.94 -14.89
N PHE A 124 -10.97 -1.89 -14.30
CA PHE A 124 -11.73 -0.66 -14.12
C PHE A 124 -11.51 -0.01 -12.74
N GLN A 125 -10.60 -0.53 -11.90
CA GLN A 125 -10.33 -0.03 -10.54
C GLN A 125 -10.02 1.47 -10.49
N GLU A 126 -9.33 2.01 -11.49
CA GLU A 126 -8.97 3.44 -11.54
C GLU A 126 -10.17 4.37 -11.74
N TYR A 127 -11.27 3.86 -12.30
CA TYR A 127 -12.51 4.58 -12.54
C TYR A 127 -13.56 4.37 -11.44
N TYR A 128 -13.29 3.46 -10.48
CA TYR A 128 -14.18 3.15 -9.37
C TYR A 128 -14.10 4.24 -8.29
N TRP A 129 -15.09 5.14 -8.29
CA TRP A 129 -15.24 6.26 -7.34
C TRP A 129 -16.69 6.41 -6.88
N PRO A 130 -17.26 5.37 -6.26
CA PRO A 130 -18.69 5.33 -5.97
C PRO A 130 -19.04 6.38 -4.91
N THR A 131 -20.21 7.02 -5.02
CA THR A 131 -20.70 8.13 -4.15
C THR A 131 -19.80 9.38 -4.07
N CYS A 132 -18.67 9.42 -4.79
CA CYS A 132 -17.80 10.60 -4.79
C CYS A 132 -18.43 11.77 -5.56
N PHE A 133 -19.42 11.50 -6.40
CA PHE A 133 -20.13 12.46 -7.22
C PHE A 133 -21.58 12.54 -6.73
N ALA A 134 -21.96 13.68 -6.17
CA ALA A 134 -23.34 13.92 -5.77
C ALA A 134 -24.21 14.24 -7.00
N LEU A 135 -25.47 13.84 -6.96
CA LEU A 135 -26.47 14.19 -7.96
C LEU A 135 -26.48 15.69 -8.27
N GLY A 136 -26.18 16.04 -9.53
CA GLY A 136 -26.19 17.43 -10.01
C GLY A 136 -24.88 18.22 -9.81
N ASN A 137 -23.91 17.70 -9.05
CA ASN A 137 -22.61 18.36 -8.88
C ASN A 137 -21.58 17.77 -9.85
N LYS A 138 -21.05 18.61 -10.75
CA LYS A 138 -19.94 18.24 -11.65
C LYS A 138 -18.61 18.01 -10.93
N ARG A 139 -18.45 18.49 -9.69
CA ARG A 139 -17.20 18.40 -8.93
C ARG A 139 -17.37 17.51 -7.71
N SER A 140 -16.50 16.52 -7.57
CA SER A 140 -16.42 15.71 -6.36
C SER A 140 -15.88 16.53 -5.18
N LYS A 141 -16.38 16.24 -3.97
CA LYS A 141 -15.78 16.73 -2.73
C LYS A 141 -14.44 16.06 -2.43
N TYR A 142 -14.23 14.83 -2.91
CA TYR A 142 -13.16 13.94 -2.47
C TYR A 142 -12.03 13.76 -3.49
N VAL A 143 -12.36 13.73 -4.79
CA VAL A 143 -11.38 13.52 -5.87
C VAL A 143 -11.25 14.75 -6.78
N ASP A 144 -10.10 14.86 -7.42
CA ASP A 144 -9.81 15.78 -8.51
C ASP A 144 -9.66 14.98 -9.82
N VAL A 145 -10.24 15.51 -10.90
CA VAL A 145 -10.12 14.95 -12.24
C VAL A 145 -9.26 15.91 -13.05
N VAL A 146 -8.02 15.50 -13.35
CA VAL A 146 -7.04 16.32 -14.06
C VAL A 146 -6.95 15.82 -15.50
N LYS A 147 -7.26 16.69 -16.47
CA LYS A 147 -7.08 16.39 -17.89
C LYS A 147 -5.58 16.38 -18.23
N LYS A 148 -5.15 15.39 -19.02
CA LYS A 148 -3.78 15.26 -19.53
C LYS A 148 -3.82 15.03 -21.05
N PRO A 149 -2.72 15.31 -21.79
CA PRO A 149 -2.61 14.86 -23.18
C PRO A 149 -2.84 13.35 -23.25
N GLY A 150 -3.83 12.91 -24.05
CA GLY A 150 -4.19 11.50 -24.20
C GLY A 150 -5.22 10.95 -23.20
N GLY A 151 -5.76 11.75 -22.27
CA GLY A 151 -6.83 11.29 -21.37
C GLY A 151 -7.00 12.14 -20.10
N PHE A 152 -7.18 11.46 -18.97
CA PHE A 152 -7.34 12.10 -17.66
C PHE A 152 -6.68 11.27 -16.57
N THR A 153 -6.54 11.85 -15.39
CA THR A 153 -6.15 11.15 -14.17
C THR A 153 -7.08 11.56 -13.05
N ILE A 154 -7.56 10.59 -12.29
CA ILE A 154 -8.35 10.84 -11.08
C ILE A 154 -7.42 10.69 -9.88
N THR A 155 -7.34 11.70 -9.04
CA THR A 155 -6.51 11.69 -7.83
C THR A 155 -7.32 12.11 -6.62
N LEU A 156 -7.06 11.50 -5.47
CA LEU A 156 -7.65 11.97 -4.21
C LEU A 156 -7.15 13.37 -3.87
N LYS A 157 -8.04 14.21 -3.36
CA LYS A 157 -7.64 15.49 -2.76
C LYS A 157 -6.78 15.23 -1.54
N LYS A 158 -5.79 16.09 -1.30
CA LYS A 158 -4.79 15.95 -0.21
C LYS A 158 -5.37 15.59 1.17
N ARG A 159 -6.55 16.12 1.52
CA ARG A 159 -7.21 15.85 2.81
C ARG A 159 -7.89 14.47 2.91
N PHE A 160 -8.06 13.79 1.79
CA PHE A 160 -8.78 12.52 1.64
C PHE A 160 -7.89 11.40 1.10
N ASN A 161 -6.57 11.46 1.33
CA ASN A 161 -5.64 10.43 0.85
C ASN A 161 -5.94 9.01 1.40
N GLY A 162 -6.78 8.89 2.43
CA GLY A 162 -7.22 7.62 3.00
C GLY A 162 -8.69 7.32 2.75
N LEU A 163 -9.30 7.89 1.71
CA LEU A 163 -10.71 7.63 1.40
C LEU A 163 -10.92 6.16 1.04
N PHE A 164 -11.73 5.49 1.84
CA PHE A 164 -12.19 4.14 1.64
C PHE A 164 -13.21 4.04 0.51
N ARG A 165 -13.03 3.02 -0.32
CA ARG A 165 -14.01 2.53 -1.27
C ARG A 165 -14.34 1.08 -0.94
N PRO A 166 -15.59 0.63 -1.13
CA PRO A 166 -15.93 -0.76 -0.95
C PRO A 166 -14.99 -1.69 -1.73
N GLY A 167 -14.43 -2.71 -1.08
CA GLY A 167 -13.44 -3.62 -1.68
C GLY A 167 -12.08 -3.00 -1.97
N ASP A 168 -11.72 -1.89 -1.33
CA ASP A 168 -10.30 -1.61 -1.05
C ASP A 168 -9.79 -2.65 -0.03
N ASP A 169 -8.54 -3.10 -0.20
CA ASP A 169 -7.95 -4.12 0.67
C ASP A 169 -7.56 -3.53 2.04
N PHE A 170 -7.96 -4.19 3.11
CA PHE A 170 -7.56 -3.89 4.49
C PHE A 170 -6.73 -5.04 5.05
N PRO A 171 -5.78 -4.76 5.96
CA PRO A 171 -5.06 -5.82 6.62
C PRO A 171 -6.03 -6.62 7.50
N ASP A 172 -6.10 -7.94 7.29
CA ASP A 172 -6.91 -8.83 8.13
C ASP A 172 -6.50 -8.68 9.60
N VAL A 173 -7.45 -8.26 10.45
CA VAL A 173 -7.19 -8.06 11.87
C VAL A 173 -7.33 -9.40 12.59
N THR A 174 -6.21 -10.09 12.73
CA THR A 174 -6.11 -11.35 13.46
C THR A 174 -5.65 -11.13 14.90
N GLU A 175 -5.49 -12.23 15.65
CA GLU A 175 -4.99 -12.20 17.02
C GLU A 175 -3.67 -11.43 17.14
N ARG A 176 -3.59 -10.58 18.17
CA ARG A 176 -2.37 -9.83 18.49
C ARG A 176 -1.32 -10.75 19.13
N ALA A 177 -0.63 -11.51 18.30
CA ALA A 177 0.47 -12.37 18.71
C ALA A 177 1.74 -11.54 18.98
N VAL A 178 2.08 -11.38 20.26
CA VAL A 178 3.31 -10.70 20.70
C VAL A 178 4.53 -11.58 20.41
N VAL A 179 5.57 -10.98 19.83
CA VAL A 179 6.86 -11.65 19.65
C VAL A 179 7.68 -11.50 20.93
N PRO A 180 8.12 -12.60 21.56
CA PRO A 180 8.94 -12.52 22.77
C PRO A 180 10.20 -11.70 22.54
N ARG A 181 10.49 -10.81 23.50
CA ARG A 181 11.70 -9.99 23.54
C ARG A 181 12.35 -10.16 24.90
N GLU A 182 13.58 -10.63 24.92
CA GLU A 182 14.34 -10.75 26.15
C GLU A 182 14.54 -9.37 26.77
N ARG A 183 14.12 -9.23 28.03
CA ARG A 183 14.43 -8.04 28.83
C ARG A 183 15.75 -8.30 29.51
N LEU A 184 16.73 -7.46 29.23
CA LEU A 184 18.02 -7.52 29.91
C LEU A 184 17.80 -7.20 31.39
N LEU A 185 17.81 -8.24 32.21
CA LEU A 185 17.82 -8.17 33.66
C LEU A 185 19.26 -7.82 34.08
N ASP A 186 19.52 -6.52 34.22
CA ASP A 186 20.71 -5.92 34.83
C ASP A 186 22.08 -5.98 34.09
N LYS A 187 22.71 -4.80 34.06
CA LYS A 187 24.17 -4.51 34.06
C LYS A 187 25.09 -5.34 33.15
N HIS A 188 24.68 -5.72 31.95
CA HIS A 188 25.67 -5.95 30.91
C HIS A 188 26.32 -4.60 30.57
N GLY A 189 27.55 -4.41 31.04
CA GLY A 189 28.31 -3.19 30.83
C GLY A 189 28.40 -2.88 29.34
N MET A 190 28.21 -1.62 28.97
CA MET A 190 28.39 -1.17 27.58
C MET A 190 29.68 -1.76 27.00
N ALA A 191 29.61 -2.19 25.74
CA ALA A 191 30.76 -2.74 25.04
C ALA A 191 32.00 -1.83 25.22
N ARG A 192 33.13 -2.43 25.63
CA ARG A 192 34.38 -1.69 25.83
C ARG A 192 34.80 -1.08 24.50
N LEU A 193 35.12 0.21 24.50
CA LEU A 193 35.58 0.90 23.30
C LEU A 193 37.07 0.67 23.07
N ALA A 194 37.41 0.36 21.83
CA ALA A 194 38.76 0.39 21.30
C ALA A 194 38.91 1.54 20.27
N PRO A 195 40.14 2.00 19.98
CA PRO A 195 40.39 3.01 18.95
C PRO A 195 39.82 2.64 17.57
N VAL A 196 39.76 1.35 17.26
CA VAL A 196 39.06 0.77 16.11
C VAL A 196 38.11 -0.29 16.62
N SER A 197 36.83 -0.21 16.25
CA SER A 197 35.77 -1.10 16.74
C SER A 197 34.62 -1.19 15.74
N ILE A 198 33.63 -2.02 16.04
CA ILE A 198 32.37 -2.13 15.30
C ILE A 198 31.29 -1.26 15.92
N GLY A 199 30.53 -0.60 15.04
CA GLY A 199 29.23 0.00 15.36
C GLY A 199 28.16 -0.53 14.40
N TYR A 200 26.93 -0.08 14.59
CA TYR A 200 25.77 -0.64 13.88
C TYR A 200 24.97 0.43 13.17
N CYS A 201 24.49 0.10 11.99
CA CYS A 201 23.71 0.98 11.16
C CYS A 201 22.30 0.42 10.99
N PHE A 202 21.29 1.18 11.41
CA PHE A 202 19.92 0.97 10.97
C PHE A 202 19.75 1.48 9.55
N ALA A 203 19.82 0.54 8.59
CA ALA A 203 19.63 0.81 7.18
C ALA A 203 18.13 0.80 6.85
N ASN A 204 17.63 1.96 6.41
CA ASN A 204 16.25 2.13 6.00
C ASN A 204 16.17 2.80 4.63
N THR A 205 15.04 2.66 3.96
CA THR A 205 14.73 3.30 2.68
C THR A 205 13.24 3.62 2.63
N ASP A 206 12.81 4.46 1.69
CA ASP A 206 11.39 4.74 1.49
C ASP A 206 10.69 3.53 0.86
N LEU A 207 10.04 2.72 1.70
CA LEU A 207 9.32 1.52 1.30
C LEU A 207 8.09 1.78 0.40
N LEU A 208 7.63 3.04 0.28
CA LEU A 208 6.50 3.41 -0.56
C LEU A 208 6.91 3.59 -2.03
N ASN A 209 8.20 3.71 -2.30
CA ASN A 209 8.72 3.90 -3.65
C ASN A 209 8.88 2.55 -4.37
N PHE A 210 8.49 2.48 -5.65
CA PHE A 210 8.62 1.27 -6.45
C PHE A 210 10.09 0.83 -6.68
N HIS A 211 11.04 1.73 -6.44
CA HIS A 211 12.47 1.43 -6.48
C HIS A 211 13.06 0.91 -5.16
N THR A 212 12.23 0.73 -4.13
CA THR A 212 12.64 0.04 -2.91
C THR A 212 13.15 -1.34 -3.29
N ASN A 213 14.19 -1.84 -2.62
CA ASN A 213 14.66 -3.21 -2.83
C ASN A 213 14.92 -3.98 -1.54
N HIS A 214 14.72 -3.35 -0.36
CA HIS A 214 14.92 -4.04 0.91
C HIS A 214 14.01 -3.51 2.03
N TYR A 215 13.68 -4.40 2.97
CA TYR A 215 13.08 -4.07 4.26
C TYR A 215 14.11 -3.48 5.23
N PRO A 216 13.69 -2.77 6.29
CA PRO A 216 14.62 -2.14 7.22
C PRO A 216 15.39 -3.18 8.04
N PHE A 217 16.72 -3.05 8.11
CA PHE A 217 17.60 -4.02 8.77
C PHE A 217 18.87 -3.38 9.34
N LEU A 218 19.68 -4.17 10.04
CA LEU A 218 20.96 -3.73 10.62
C LEU A 218 22.14 -4.10 9.73
N ILE A 219 23.08 -3.16 9.56
CA ILE A 219 24.36 -3.36 8.88
C ILE A 219 25.48 -2.98 9.85
N PRO A 220 26.37 -3.90 10.25
CA PRO A 220 27.53 -3.53 11.04
C PRO A 220 28.53 -2.73 10.20
N TYR A 221 29.34 -1.90 10.85
CA TYR A 221 30.41 -1.14 10.20
C TYR A 221 31.63 -1.04 11.11
N VAL A 222 32.81 -0.91 10.50
CA VAL A 222 34.05 -0.62 11.21
C VAL A 222 34.25 0.89 11.29
N PHE A 223 34.63 1.38 12.46
CA PHE A 223 34.96 2.78 12.67
C PHE A 223 36.28 2.96 13.43
N ALA A 224 36.88 4.14 13.28
CA ALA A 224 37.91 4.65 14.16
C ALA A 224 37.31 5.72 15.07
N ALA A 225 37.53 5.59 16.38
CA ALA A 225 37.07 6.51 17.40
C ALA A 225 37.96 7.77 17.46
N THR A 226 37.47 8.81 18.14
CA THR A 226 38.31 9.93 18.58
C THR A 226 39.27 9.50 19.70
N ALA A 227 40.32 10.29 19.98
CA ALA A 227 41.29 9.97 21.03
C ALA A 227 40.64 9.76 22.41
N TYR A 228 39.55 10.47 22.69
CA TYR A 228 38.78 10.35 23.93
C TYR A 228 37.70 9.25 23.90
N LEU A 229 37.60 8.48 22.81
CA LEU A 229 36.62 7.41 22.63
C LEU A 229 35.16 7.86 22.82
N LYS A 230 34.83 9.14 22.56
CA LYS A 230 33.47 9.66 22.76
C LYS A 230 32.63 9.65 21.50
N THR A 231 33.27 9.72 20.33
CA THR A 231 32.60 9.85 19.04
C THR A 231 33.36 9.10 17.95
N VAL A 232 32.67 8.84 16.84
CA VAL A 232 33.29 8.28 15.64
C VAL A 232 34.10 9.37 14.93
N LYS A 233 35.42 9.17 14.79
CA LYS A 233 36.31 10.05 14.01
C LYS A 233 36.18 9.77 12.52
N SER A 234 36.08 8.50 12.13
CA SER A 234 35.90 8.12 10.73
C SER A 234 35.31 6.73 10.59
N PHE A 235 34.40 6.56 9.65
CA PHE A 235 33.96 5.24 9.19
C PHE A 235 35.03 4.62 8.28
N LYS A 236 35.16 3.29 8.28
CA LYS A 236 36.15 2.57 7.49
C LYS A 236 35.50 1.77 6.37
N ARG A 237 34.56 0.89 6.72
CA ARG A 237 33.83 0.02 5.78
C ARG A 237 32.55 -0.53 6.42
N PHE A 238 31.60 -0.92 5.60
CA PHE A 238 30.51 -1.82 6.02
C PHE A 238 31.03 -3.24 6.23
N VAL A 239 30.31 -4.01 7.04
CA VAL A 239 30.62 -5.41 7.38
C VAL A 239 29.45 -6.26 6.89
N PHE A 240 29.73 -7.21 6.00
CA PHE A 240 28.73 -8.06 5.36
C PHE A 240 28.95 -9.54 5.61
N ASN A 241 30.13 -9.92 6.10
CA ASN A 241 30.50 -11.27 6.48
C ASN A 241 31.52 -11.25 7.63
N ALA A 242 31.85 -12.43 8.15
CA ALA A 242 32.78 -12.56 9.27
C ALA A 242 34.22 -12.12 8.94
N ASN A 243 34.65 -12.24 7.69
CA ASN A 243 36.02 -11.89 7.29
C ASN A 243 36.24 -10.38 7.23
N ASP A 244 35.16 -9.59 7.08
CA ASP A 244 35.24 -8.12 7.02
C ASP A 244 35.70 -7.50 8.36
N VAL A 245 35.75 -8.29 9.44
CA VAL A 245 36.13 -7.87 10.79
C VAL A 245 37.41 -8.53 11.28
N ASP A 246 38.15 -9.19 10.38
CA ASP A 246 39.44 -9.79 10.69
C ASP A 246 40.39 -8.77 11.35
N GLY A 247 40.99 -9.17 12.46
CA GLY A 247 41.88 -8.33 13.26
C GLY A 247 41.18 -7.35 14.22
N ILE A 248 39.84 -7.38 14.32
CA ILE A 248 39.09 -6.63 15.33
C ILE A 248 38.61 -7.60 16.42
N SER A 249 38.98 -7.32 17.68
CA SER A 249 38.47 -8.09 18.81
C SER A 249 37.01 -7.73 19.07
N LEU A 250 36.13 -8.72 18.97
CA LEU A 250 34.71 -8.58 19.25
C LEU A 250 34.36 -9.14 20.62
N SER A 251 33.40 -8.50 21.28
CA SER A 251 32.75 -9.11 22.44
C SER A 251 31.76 -10.19 22.00
N PRO A 252 31.43 -11.17 22.86
CA PRO A 252 30.44 -12.20 22.53
C PRO A 252 29.10 -11.62 22.06
N GLN A 253 28.66 -10.52 22.66
CA GLN A 253 27.42 -9.82 22.26
C GLN A 253 27.51 -9.21 20.86
N GLN A 254 28.69 -8.73 20.45
CA GLN A 254 28.91 -8.19 19.11
C GLN A 254 28.99 -9.32 18.06
N GLU A 255 29.58 -10.46 18.41
CA GLU A 255 29.60 -11.65 17.54
C GLU A 255 28.16 -12.14 17.30
N GLU A 256 27.37 -12.26 18.35
CA GLU A 256 25.95 -12.63 18.26
C GLU A 256 25.15 -11.62 17.44
N LEU A 257 25.28 -10.32 17.73
CA LEU A 257 24.58 -9.27 16.99
C LEU A 257 25.00 -9.22 15.52
N ASN A 258 26.28 -9.44 15.19
CA ASN A 258 26.74 -9.55 13.81
C ASN A 258 26.08 -10.74 13.10
N GLY A 259 26.01 -11.91 13.76
CA GLY A 259 25.29 -13.08 13.24
C GLY A 259 23.83 -12.77 12.91
N ILE A 260 23.14 -12.04 13.79
CA ILE A 260 21.76 -11.58 13.55
C ILE A 260 21.71 -10.61 12.35
N CYS A 261 22.65 -9.67 12.25
CA CYS A 261 22.69 -8.72 11.12
C CYS A 261 22.87 -9.44 9.77
N PHE A 262 23.71 -10.47 9.71
CA PHE A 262 23.90 -11.27 8.49
C PHE A 262 22.63 -12.03 8.13
N ALA A 263 21.95 -12.64 9.10
CA ALA A 263 20.66 -13.28 8.87
C ALA A 263 19.59 -12.28 8.38
N MET A 264 19.58 -11.06 8.93
CA MET A 264 18.65 -10.02 8.47
C MET A 264 18.94 -9.63 7.01
N LYS A 265 20.20 -9.48 6.63
CA LYS A 265 20.58 -9.11 5.25
C LYS A 265 20.03 -10.09 4.22
N GLU A 266 20.12 -11.39 4.47
CA GLU A 266 19.63 -12.44 3.55
C GLU A 266 18.11 -12.39 3.36
N LEU A 267 17.37 -11.92 4.36
CA LEU A 267 15.91 -11.81 4.32
C LEU A 267 15.41 -10.42 3.88
N ALA A 268 16.26 -9.40 3.97
CA ALA A 268 15.88 -8.01 3.76
C ALA A 268 15.44 -7.74 2.32
N ALA A 269 15.97 -8.45 1.32
CA ALA A 269 15.66 -8.20 -0.09
C ALA A 269 14.16 -8.39 -0.41
N ILE A 270 13.55 -7.37 -1.00
CA ILE A 270 12.14 -7.41 -1.45
C ILE A 270 12.09 -8.04 -2.84
N ARG A 271 11.23 -9.05 -3.00
CA ARG A 271 10.99 -9.69 -4.29
C ARG A 271 9.86 -8.97 -5.01
N PHE A 272 10.07 -8.65 -6.29
CA PHE A 272 9.08 -8.02 -7.15
C PHE A 272 8.61 -9.00 -8.22
N SER A 273 7.30 -9.06 -8.46
CA SER A 273 6.77 -9.67 -9.69
C SER A 273 6.97 -8.72 -10.85
N ALA A 274 7.52 -9.19 -11.97
CA ALA A 274 7.63 -8.39 -13.19
C ALA A 274 6.24 -7.97 -13.71
N ASN A 275 6.16 -6.78 -14.31
CA ASN A 275 4.94 -6.29 -14.96
C ASN A 275 4.47 -7.30 -16.02
N GLY A 276 3.23 -7.78 -15.90
CA GLY A 276 2.62 -8.74 -16.82
C GLY A 276 2.54 -10.18 -16.30
N ASN A 277 3.01 -10.46 -15.08
CA ASN A 277 2.83 -11.78 -14.46
C ASN A 277 1.36 -12.04 -14.10
N LEU A 278 0.94 -13.30 -14.25
CA LEU A 278 -0.39 -13.76 -13.81
C LEU A 278 -0.57 -13.53 -12.30
N PRO A 279 -1.82 -13.28 -11.82
CA PRO A 279 -2.12 -13.04 -10.41
C PRO A 279 -1.56 -14.10 -9.44
N GLU A 280 -1.52 -15.37 -9.87
CA GLU A 280 -0.99 -16.48 -9.08
C GLU A 280 0.51 -16.36 -8.76
N VAL A 281 1.30 -15.83 -9.71
CA VAL A 281 2.75 -15.62 -9.52
C VAL A 281 3.00 -14.46 -8.56
N ALA A 282 2.17 -13.41 -8.66
CA ALA A 282 2.20 -12.30 -7.70
C ALA A 282 1.84 -12.78 -6.28
N ALA A 283 0.81 -13.62 -6.14
CA ALA A 283 0.42 -14.20 -4.85
C ALA A 283 1.55 -15.01 -4.19
N LYS A 284 2.24 -15.87 -4.98
CA LYS A 284 3.41 -16.62 -4.49
C LYS A 284 4.54 -15.70 -4.04
N THR A 285 4.79 -14.62 -4.78
CA THR A 285 5.84 -13.65 -4.43
C THR A 285 5.50 -12.91 -3.13
N ASN A 286 4.25 -12.49 -2.98
CA ASN A 286 3.75 -11.83 -1.77
C ASN A 286 3.85 -12.75 -0.55
N ALA A 287 3.47 -14.02 -0.67
CA ALA A 287 3.59 -14.99 0.43
C ALA A 287 5.03 -15.14 0.94
N VAL A 288 6.02 -15.15 0.02
CA VAL A 288 7.44 -15.19 0.42
C VAL A 288 7.87 -13.89 1.10
N ASN A 289 7.47 -12.74 0.57
CA ASN A 289 7.75 -11.44 1.16
C ASN A 289 7.16 -11.32 2.57
N ASP A 290 5.95 -11.82 2.80
CA ASP A 290 5.29 -11.81 4.11
C ASP A 290 6.00 -12.71 5.11
N ALA A 291 6.42 -13.91 4.69
CA ALA A 291 7.24 -14.80 5.51
C ALA A 291 8.58 -14.17 5.89
N ASN A 292 9.25 -13.51 4.93
CA ASN A 292 10.50 -12.80 5.19
C ASN A 292 10.32 -11.63 6.16
N GLN A 293 9.24 -10.86 6.04
CA GLN A 293 8.93 -9.77 6.97
C GLN A 293 8.77 -10.29 8.41
N LEU A 294 8.03 -11.39 8.60
CA LEU A 294 7.85 -11.98 9.92
C LEU A 294 9.17 -12.50 10.50
N ALA A 295 9.99 -13.16 9.68
CA ALA A 295 11.31 -13.63 10.09
C ALA A 295 12.24 -12.47 10.48
N LEU A 296 12.26 -11.39 9.70
CA LEU A 296 12.98 -10.15 10.02
C LEU A 296 12.50 -9.51 11.32
N PHE A 297 11.18 -9.47 11.53
CA PHE A 297 10.61 -8.91 12.75
C PHE A 297 11.04 -9.70 14.00
N LYS A 298 11.11 -11.03 13.91
CA LYS A 298 11.64 -11.89 14.96
C LYS A 298 13.13 -11.62 15.21
N LEU A 299 13.93 -11.43 14.15
CA LEU A 299 15.34 -11.06 14.28
C LEU A 299 15.51 -9.68 14.93
N TRP A 300 14.65 -8.71 14.62
CA TRP A 300 14.67 -7.39 15.26
C TRP A 300 14.42 -7.48 16.77
N ASN A 301 13.48 -8.34 17.20
CA ASN A 301 13.21 -8.56 18.62
C ASN A 301 14.40 -9.24 19.34
N LYS A 302 15.17 -10.09 18.66
CA LYS A 302 16.44 -10.63 19.19
C LYS A 302 17.57 -9.60 19.19
N ALA A 303 17.66 -8.77 18.16
CA ALA A 303 18.73 -7.79 18.00
C ALA A 303 18.63 -6.62 18.97
N LEU A 304 17.41 -6.13 19.24
CA LEU A 304 17.19 -4.88 19.97
C LEU A 304 17.87 -4.85 21.36
N PRO A 305 17.74 -5.88 22.23
CA PRO A 305 18.44 -5.91 23.50
C PRO A 305 19.97 -5.78 23.35
N LEU A 306 20.57 -6.54 22.42
CA LEU A 306 22.00 -6.50 22.14
C LEU A 306 22.45 -5.15 21.57
N LEU A 307 21.63 -4.57 20.69
CA LEU A 307 21.88 -3.29 20.03
C LEU A 307 21.90 -2.13 21.03
N MET A 308 21.04 -2.16 22.05
CA MET A 308 21.00 -1.13 23.11
C MET A 308 22.22 -1.14 24.03
N GLN A 309 23.02 -2.22 24.02
CA GLN A 309 24.30 -2.26 24.75
C GLN A 309 25.46 -1.67 23.94
N GLN A 310 25.23 -1.33 22.67
CA GLN A 310 26.23 -0.78 21.76
C GLN A 310 26.25 0.75 21.84
N ARG A 311 27.45 1.33 21.79
CA ARG A 311 27.63 2.79 21.94
C ARG A 311 27.34 3.61 20.69
N PHE A 312 27.57 3.04 19.51
CA PHE A 312 27.47 3.78 18.26
C PHE A 312 26.50 3.08 17.31
N THR A 313 25.28 3.60 17.30
CA THR A 313 24.25 3.18 16.37
C THR A 313 23.81 4.36 15.52
N HIS A 314 23.78 4.18 14.20
CA HIS A 314 23.46 5.24 13.25
C HIS A 314 22.30 4.85 12.34
N TYR A 315 21.46 5.81 11.97
CA TYR A 315 20.47 5.72 10.92
C TYR A 315 21.18 6.05 9.62
N PHE A 316 20.93 5.21 8.62
CA PHE A 316 21.44 5.41 7.27
C PHE A 316 20.30 5.21 6.30
N TYR A 317 20.04 6.25 5.52
CA TYR A 317 19.10 6.16 4.42
C TYR A 317 19.84 5.58 3.20
N SER A 318 19.57 4.32 2.88
CA SER A 318 20.40 3.52 1.95
C SER A 318 20.18 3.83 0.48
N TYR A 319 19.07 4.52 0.14
CA TYR A 319 18.56 4.70 -1.22
C TYR A 319 18.47 3.37 -1.98
N GLY A 320 17.86 2.36 -1.36
CA GLY A 320 17.77 1.02 -1.94
C GLY A 320 19.15 0.37 -2.12
N LEU A 321 19.99 0.40 -1.09
CA LEU A 321 21.37 -0.10 -1.05
C LEU A 321 22.37 0.56 -2.03
N ARG A 322 21.96 1.51 -2.88
CA ARG A 322 22.87 2.20 -3.83
C ARG A 322 24.06 2.85 -3.13
N ASN A 323 23.84 3.36 -1.92
CA ASN A 323 24.87 4.02 -1.12
C ASN A 323 25.61 3.08 -0.17
N VAL A 324 25.29 1.79 -0.16
CA VAL A 324 25.99 0.78 0.65
C VAL A 324 27.14 0.19 -0.18
N THR A 325 28.02 1.05 -0.68
CA THR A 325 29.21 0.67 -1.43
C THR A 325 30.44 1.32 -0.80
N GLY A 326 31.47 0.53 -0.53
CA GLY A 326 32.72 1.02 0.07
C GLY A 326 32.56 1.57 1.49
N LYS A 327 33.09 2.77 1.73
CA LYS A 327 33.19 3.40 3.05
C LYS A 327 31.93 4.24 3.36
N PRO A 328 31.30 4.07 4.54
CA PRO A 328 30.18 4.92 4.94
C PRO A 328 30.54 6.41 4.96
N VAL A 329 29.68 7.24 4.38
CA VAL A 329 29.89 8.70 4.34
C VAL A 329 29.36 9.33 5.63
N MET A 330 30.19 10.14 6.28
CA MET A 330 29.88 10.68 7.61
C MET A 330 28.60 11.52 7.66
N ARG A 331 28.31 12.31 6.61
CA ARG A 331 27.11 13.16 6.56
C ARG A 331 25.81 12.36 6.53
N ASP A 332 25.85 11.13 6.03
CA ASP A 332 24.68 10.27 5.80
C ASP A 332 24.41 9.35 7.00
N MET A 333 25.35 9.25 7.94
CA MET A 333 25.26 8.47 9.17
C MET A 333 24.78 9.35 10.32
N LYS A 334 23.49 9.26 10.69
CA LYS A 334 22.91 10.06 11.78
C LYS A 334 22.84 9.24 13.05
N LEU A 335 23.39 9.72 14.17
CA LEU A 335 23.30 9.00 15.45
C LEU A 335 21.83 8.79 15.84
N VAL A 336 21.50 7.62 16.39
CA VAL A 336 20.14 7.23 16.80
C VAL A 336 20.19 6.44 18.08
N ASP A 337 19.08 6.51 18.81
CA ASP A 337 18.84 5.71 19.98
C ASP A 337 17.67 4.75 19.75
N PHE A 338 17.73 3.64 20.47
CA PHE A 338 16.66 2.66 20.57
C PHE A 338 16.25 2.51 22.03
N THR A 339 14.99 2.14 22.26
CA THR A 339 14.46 1.94 23.61
C THR A 339 13.72 0.61 23.73
N MET A 340 13.73 0.06 24.94
CA MET A 340 12.91 -1.11 25.31
C MET A 340 11.44 -0.73 25.57
N ASP A 341 11.13 0.56 25.62
CA ASP A 341 9.75 1.03 25.80
C ASP A 341 8.88 0.52 24.65
N VAL A 342 7.79 -0.17 25.03
CA VAL A 342 6.90 -0.78 24.05
C VAL A 342 5.87 0.25 23.56
N PRO A 343 5.82 0.53 22.25
CA PRO A 343 4.75 1.32 21.66
C PRO A 343 3.44 0.53 21.63
N VAL A 344 2.36 1.20 22.04
CA VAL A 344 1.00 0.65 22.01
C VAL A 344 0.18 1.41 20.98
N LEU A 345 -0.48 0.65 20.10
CA LEU A 345 -1.41 1.18 19.11
C LEU A 345 -2.79 1.41 19.74
N SER A 346 -3.44 2.48 19.33
CA SER A 346 -4.84 2.77 19.68
C SER A 346 -5.51 3.49 18.50
N PHE A 347 -6.83 3.52 18.47
CA PHE A 347 -7.59 4.12 17.39
C PHE A 347 -8.54 5.18 17.91
N VAL A 348 -8.84 6.16 17.06
CA VAL A 348 -9.90 7.13 17.28
C VAL A 348 -10.81 7.11 16.07
N LEU A 349 -12.06 6.74 16.25
CA LEU A 349 -13.11 6.83 15.24
C LEU A 349 -13.90 8.11 15.48
N LYS A 350 -13.86 9.04 14.53
CA LYS A 350 -14.58 10.32 14.61
C LYS A 350 -15.71 10.39 13.61
N ASP A 351 -16.83 10.99 14.00
CA ASP A 351 -17.85 11.47 13.06
C ASP A 351 -17.48 12.87 12.53
N GLU A 352 -17.18 12.97 11.24
CA GLU A 352 -16.83 14.24 10.56
C GLU A 352 -18.00 14.78 9.72
N GLY A 353 -19.23 14.28 9.95
CA GLY A 353 -20.44 14.74 9.28
C GLY A 353 -20.84 13.85 8.11
N ASP A 354 -20.18 13.97 6.95
CA ASP A 354 -20.48 13.17 5.75
C ASP A 354 -19.68 11.85 5.63
N TYR A 355 -18.66 11.68 6.48
CA TYR A 355 -17.86 10.47 6.59
C TYR A 355 -17.42 10.22 8.05
N TYR A 356 -17.02 8.99 8.35
CA TYR A 356 -16.28 8.66 9.56
C TYR A 356 -14.78 8.68 9.27
N GLU A 357 -13.96 9.13 10.23
CA GLU A 357 -12.50 9.06 10.14
C GLU A 357 -11.93 8.14 11.22
N LEU A 358 -11.34 7.01 10.81
CA LEU A 358 -10.59 6.12 11.69
C LEU A 358 -9.11 6.52 11.68
N GLN A 359 -8.60 6.99 12.81
CA GLN A 359 -7.22 7.45 12.97
C GLN A 359 -6.40 6.45 13.79
N LEU A 360 -5.24 6.04 13.31
CA LEU A 360 -4.26 5.28 14.09
C LEU A 360 -3.46 6.22 14.98
N LYS A 361 -3.32 5.86 16.26
CA LYS A 361 -2.58 6.59 17.29
C LYS A 361 -1.51 5.70 17.92
N LEU A 362 -0.43 6.34 18.34
CA LEU A 362 0.70 5.71 19.02
C LEU A 362 0.79 6.24 20.45
N LYS A 363 0.90 5.35 21.44
CA LYS A 363 1.17 5.71 22.83
C LYS A 363 2.43 5.00 23.31
N VAL A 364 3.28 5.68 24.05
CA VAL A 364 4.41 5.07 24.78
C VAL A 364 4.35 5.55 26.23
N LYS A 365 4.33 4.61 27.19
CA LYS A 365 4.19 4.92 28.63
C LYS A 365 3.01 5.87 28.91
N GLY A 366 1.88 5.65 28.25
CA GLY A 366 0.67 6.47 28.35
C GLY A 366 0.72 7.82 27.63
N LYS A 367 1.86 8.25 27.09
CA LYS A 367 1.99 9.50 26.34
C LYS A 367 1.72 9.29 24.86
N SER A 368 0.83 10.09 24.28
CA SER A 368 0.55 10.08 22.84
C SER A 368 1.74 10.64 22.06
N LEU A 369 2.13 9.92 21.01
CA LEU A 369 3.17 10.31 20.05
C LEU A 369 2.54 10.58 18.68
N HIS A 370 3.22 11.38 17.87
CA HIS A 370 2.83 11.64 16.50
C HIS A 370 3.72 10.84 15.57
N PHE A 371 3.13 9.97 14.74
CA PHE A 371 3.90 9.23 13.75
C PHE A 371 4.70 10.18 12.85
N ASN A 372 5.96 9.83 12.62
CA ASN A 372 6.76 10.47 11.59
C ASN A 372 6.44 9.84 10.21
N THR A 373 5.75 10.61 9.35
CA THR A 373 5.36 10.17 8.00
C THR A 373 6.53 10.06 7.04
N ASP A 374 7.62 10.79 7.29
CA ASP A 374 8.74 10.91 6.34
C ASP A 374 9.77 9.78 6.51
N LYS A 375 9.62 8.96 7.55
CA LYS A 375 10.55 7.87 7.89
C LYS A 375 9.80 6.60 8.32
N PRO A 376 9.03 5.96 7.43
CA PRO A 376 8.40 4.67 7.74
C PRO A 376 9.50 3.63 8.00
N GLY A 377 9.46 2.97 9.16
CA GLY A 377 10.45 1.95 9.57
C GLY A 377 9.92 0.53 9.57
N LEU A 378 8.75 0.29 8.96
CA LEU A 378 7.97 -0.96 8.96
C LEU A 378 7.72 -1.51 10.37
N PHE A 379 8.70 -2.22 10.92
CA PHE A 379 8.73 -2.77 12.27
C PHE A 379 8.96 -1.72 13.36
N LEU A 380 9.62 -0.62 12.98
CA LEU A 380 10.07 0.43 13.87
C LEU A 380 9.31 1.73 13.61
N VAL A 381 8.99 2.42 14.69
CA VAL A 381 8.30 3.72 14.67
C VAL A 381 9.10 4.76 15.42
N CYS A 382 8.97 6.02 15.04
CA CYS A 382 9.53 7.14 15.78
C CYS A 382 8.52 8.29 15.86
N ASP A 383 8.66 9.10 16.91
CA ASP A 383 7.88 10.32 17.06
C ASP A 383 8.40 11.42 16.14
N ARG A 384 7.51 12.22 15.57
CA ARG A 384 7.87 13.36 14.72
C ARG A 384 8.73 14.38 15.48
N GLY A 385 8.49 14.57 16.78
CA GLY A 385 9.29 15.45 17.65
C GLY A 385 10.65 14.86 18.02
N ARG A 386 10.84 13.54 17.89
CA ARG A 386 12.10 12.83 18.19
C ARG A 386 12.43 11.82 17.07
N PRO A 387 12.80 12.30 15.86
CA PRO A 387 12.88 11.48 14.65
C PRO A 387 14.11 10.54 14.58
N TYR A 388 14.86 10.41 15.67
CA TYR A 388 16.02 9.54 15.83
C TYR A 388 15.95 8.67 17.10
N LEU A 389 14.82 8.67 17.80
CA LEU A 389 14.51 7.72 18.87
C LEU A 389 13.50 6.71 18.32
N TRP A 390 13.95 5.47 18.15
CA TRP A 390 13.16 4.40 17.53
C TRP A 390 12.59 3.43 18.55
N TYR A 391 11.35 3.04 18.32
CA TYR A 391 10.60 2.07 19.10
C TYR A 391 10.26 0.87 18.21
N LEU A 392 10.57 -0.33 18.67
CA LEU A 392 10.21 -1.57 17.98
C LEU A 392 8.81 -2.02 18.41
N LEU A 393 7.91 -2.20 17.42
CA LEU A 393 6.57 -2.73 17.64
C LEU A 393 6.65 -4.15 18.24
N GLU A 394 5.61 -4.57 18.95
CA GLU A 394 5.66 -5.79 19.77
C GLU A 394 5.01 -7.00 19.09
N ALA A 395 4.00 -6.78 18.25
CA ALA A 395 3.25 -7.83 17.59
C ALA A 395 3.34 -7.74 16.05
N GLU A 396 3.12 -8.88 15.39
CA GLU A 396 3.08 -8.94 13.92
C GLU A 396 1.97 -8.03 13.36
N MET A 397 0.80 -8.07 13.98
CA MET A 397 -0.33 -7.25 13.58
C MET A 397 -0.04 -5.75 13.74
N ASP A 398 0.76 -5.36 14.74
CA ASP A 398 1.09 -3.95 14.99
C ASP A 398 1.82 -3.35 13.78
N TYR A 399 2.84 -4.03 13.23
CA TYR A 399 3.59 -3.50 12.09
C TYR A 399 2.78 -3.54 10.79
N LYS A 400 1.89 -4.53 10.61
CA LYS A 400 0.99 -4.59 9.46
C LYS A 400 0.02 -3.40 9.46
N LEU A 401 -0.56 -3.09 10.61
CA LEU A 401 -1.42 -1.92 10.79
C LEU A 401 -0.66 -0.62 10.56
N VAL A 402 0.47 -0.42 11.23
CA VAL A 402 1.29 0.79 11.06
C VAL A 402 1.69 0.96 9.59
N TRP A 403 2.10 -0.11 8.92
CA TRP A 403 2.48 -0.07 7.51
C TRP A 403 1.31 0.33 6.60
N PHE A 404 0.16 -0.32 6.75
CA PHE A 404 -1.05 0.03 6.01
C PHE A 404 -1.44 1.49 6.23
N PHE A 405 -1.57 1.90 7.50
CA PHE A 405 -1.99 3.24 7.87
C PHE A 405 -0.98 4.31 7.43
N SER A 406 0.31 4.00 7.35
CA SER A 406 1.32 4.94 6.86
C SER A 406 1.08 5.40 5.42
N LYS A 407 0.51 4.53 4.57
CA LYS A 407 0.15 4.83 3.16
C LYS A 407 -0.98 5.84 3.03
N VAL A 408 -1.80 5.94 4.07
CA VAL A 408 -3.00 6.79 4.14
C VAL A 408 -2.86 7.88 5.20
N ASN A 409 -1.64 8.34 5.48
CA ASN A 409 -1.35 9.39 6.47
C ASN A 409 -1.93 9.11 7.87
N PHE A 410 -1.98 7.84 8.24
CA PHE A 410 -2.52 7.32 9.50
C PHE A 410 -4.00 7.59 9.73
N ARG A 411 -4.78 7.78 8.65
CA ARG A 411 -6.21 8.08 8.69
C ARG A 411 -6.93 7.40 7.55
N VAL A 412 -8.02 6.71 7.84
CA VAL A 412 -8.94 6.17 6.83
C VAL A 412 -10.25 6.92 6.93
N GLN A 413 -10.73 7.48 5.82
CA GLN A 413 -11.99 8.20 5.73
C GLN A 413 -13.05 7.34 5.04
N VAL A 414 -14.16 7.08 5.70
CA VAL A 414 -15.20 6.18 5.22
C VAL A 414 -16.50 6.95 5.04
N PRO A 415 -16.99 7.17 3.81
CA PRO A 415 -18.31 7.75 3.59
C PRO A 415 -19.38 6.99 4.39
N LYS A 416 -20.28 7.72 5.06
CA LYS A 416 -21.26 7.09 5.98
C LYS A 416 -22.12 6.02 5.31
N GLY A 417 -22.42 6.20 4.03
CA GLY A 417 -23.19 5.22 3.23
C GLY A 417 -22.51 3.86 3.09
N TYR A 418 -21.22 3.74 3.37
CA TYR A 418 -20.47 2.47 3.29
C TYR A 418 -20.07 1.90 4.63
N TYR A 419 -20.22 2.67 5.71
CA TYR A 419 -19.69 2.28 7.00
C TYR A 419 -20.31 0.96 7.48
N LYS A 420 -21.64 0.90 7.52
CA LYS A 420 -22.37 -0.24 8.07
C LYS A 420 -22.07 -1.53 7.29
N ASP A 421 -22.14 -1.46 5.97
CA ASP A 421 -22.09 -2.67 5.14
C ASP A 421 -20.65 -3.15 4.86
N PHE A 422 -19.66 -2.26 4.88
CA PHE A 422 -18.30 -2.57 4.41
C PHE A 422 -17.17 -2.29 5.42
N PHE A 423 -17.42 -1.54 6.50
CA PHE A 423 -16.34 -1.09 7.38
C PHE A 423 -16.57 -1.37 8.86
N GLU A 424 -17.82 -1.45 9.32
CA GLU A 424 -18.15 -1.69 10.73
C GLU A 424 -17.51 -2.98 11.26
N GLY A 425 -17.61 -4.08 10.51
CA GLY A 425 -16.96 -5.35 10.88
C GLY A 425 -15.44 -5.26 10.98
N TYR A 426 -14.79 -4.39 10.20
CA TYR A 426 -13.36 -4.13 10.34
C TYR A 426 -13.05 -3.41 11.65
N VAL A 427 -13.83 -2.37 12.00
CA VAL A 427 -13.68 -1.64 13.27
C VAL A 427 -13.91 -2.57 14.46
N GLU A 428 -14.95 -3.40 14.42
CA GLU A 428 -15.21 -4.41 15.45
C GLU A 428 -14.05 -5.41 15.58
N GLY A 429 -13.43 -5.81 14.47
CA GLY A 429 -12.22 -6.64 14.47
C GLY A 429 -11.04 -5.95 15.17
N VAL A 430 -10.85 -4.65 14.92
CA VAL A 430 -9.84 -3.82 15.60
C VAL A 430 -10.14 -3.70 17.11
N GLU A 431 -11.40 -3.47 17.48
CA GLU A 431 -11.85 -3.32 18.88
C GLU A 431 -11.57 -4.55 19.74
N ARG A 432 -11.48 -5.74 19.15
CA ARG A 432 -11.14 -6.97 19.88
C ARG A 432 -9.72 -6.95 20.46
N TRP A 433 -8.79 -6.23 19.82
CA TRP A 433 -7.36 -6.30 20.15
C TRP A 433 -6.74 -4.95 20.51
N TYR A 434 -7.40 -3.84 20.18
CA TYR A 434 -6.90 -2.49 20.37
C TYR A 434 -7.96 -1.57 20.99
N GLU A 435 -7.51 -0.59 21.78
CA GLU A 435 -8.38 0.48 22.27
C GLU A 435 -8.90 1.31 21.09
N VAL A 436 -10.22 1.41 20.94
CA VAL A 436 -10.87 2.31 19.97
C VAL A 436 -11.72 3.32 20.73
N LYS A 437 -11.33 4.59 20.66
CA LYS A 437 -12.13 5.68 21.18
C LYS A 437 -13.10 6.17 20.09
N ARG A 438 -14.39 6.02 20.32
CA ARG A 438 -15.45 6.60 19.48
C ARG A 438 -15.73 8.03 19.95
N GLY A 439 -15.85 8.97 19.02
CA GLY A 439 -16.02 10.40 19.33
C GLY A 439 -16.75 11.17 18.26
#